data_AF-A0A9W5X1I3-F1
#
_entry.id   AF-A0A9W5X1I3-F1
#
_cell.length_a   1.000
_cell.length_b   1.000
_cell.length_c   1.000
_cell.angle_alpha   90.00
_cell.angle_beta   90.00
_cell.angle_gamma   90.00
#
_symmetry.space_group_name_H-M   'P 1'
#
loop_
_entity.id
_entity.type
_entity.pdbx_description
1 polymer ?
#
loop_
_entity_poly.entity_id
_entity_poly.type
_entity_poly.pdbx_seq_one_letter_code
_entity_poly.pdbx_strand_id
1 'polypeptide(L)' 'MEQINDPPETPKDATQATEGQREEQDKLDRQDEDPEGPARNQTYRDIPDEN' A
#
# COMPACT_ATOMS: atom_id res chain seq x y z
N MET A 1 22.07 7.34 -24.41
CA MET A 1 21.48 6.04 -24.03
C MET A 1 20.71 6.31 -22.76
N GLU A 2 19.39 6.24 -22.83
CA GLU A 2 18.50 6.46 -21.69
C GLU A 2 18.68 5.27 -20.75
N GLN A 3 19.18 5.51 -19.54
CA GLN A 3 19.38 4.47 -18.55
C GLN A 3 18.00 4.18 -17.95
N ILE A 4 17.33 3.17 -18.47
CA ILE A 4 16.12 2.64 -17.87
C ILE A 4 16.57 1.98 -16.56
N ASN A 5 16.48 2.73 -15.47
CA ASN A 5 16.61 2.20 -14.12
C ASN A 5 15.31 1.44 -13.84
N ASP A 6 15.19 0.23 -14.37
CA ASP A 6 14.17 -0.71 -13.90
C ASP A 6 14.72 -1.37 -12.63
N PRO A 7 14.21 -1.00 -11.44
CA PRO A 7 14.62 -1.68 -10.22
C PRO A 7 14.19 -3.16 -10.30
N PRO A 8 14.98 -4.08 -9.72
CA PRO A 8 14.64 -5.50 -9.75
C PRO A 8 13.30 -5.76 -9.07
N GLU A 9 12.51 -6.70 -9.61
CA GLU A 9 11.21 -7.13 -9.03
C GLU A 9 11.32 -7.54 -7.56
N THR A 10 12.49 -8.00 -7.13
CA THR A 10 12.79 -8.34 -5.75
C THR A 10 13.85 -7.40 -5.18
N PRO A 11 13.68 -6.92 -3.94
CA PRO A 11 14.66 -6.04 -3.33
C PRO A 11 15.94 -6.83 -3.03
N LYS A 12 17.09 -6.18 -3.23
CA LYS A 12 18.41 -6.75 -2.90
C LYS A 12 18.55 -7.12 -1.42
N ASP A 13 17.80 -6.42 -0.56
CA ASP A 13 17.70 -6.65 0.86
C ASP A 13 16.22 -6.74 1.23
N ALA A 14 15.79 -7.86 1.83
CA ALA A 14 14.41 -8.10 2.20
C ALA A 14 13.86 -7.15 3.29
N THR A 15 14.74 -6.38 3.95
CA THR A 15 14.34 -5.31 4.88
C THR A 15 13.98 -4.00 4.17
N GLN A 16 14.24 -3.90 2.86
CA GLN A 16 14.01 -2.70 2.05
C GLN A 16 12.88 -2.94 1.05
N ALA A 17 12.01 -1.95 0.89
CA ALA A 17 11.00 -1.95 -0.18
C ALA A 17 11.61 -1.52 -1.53
N THR A 18 11.20 -2.17 -2.62
CA THR A 18 11.46 -1.73 -3.99
C THR A 18 10.73 -0.42 -4.29
N GLU A 19 11.09 0.24 -5.39
CA GLU A 19 10.44 1.49 -5.81
C GLU A 19 8.95 1.28 -6.10
N GLY A 20 8.60 0.25 -6.87
CA GLY A 20 7.19 -0.10 -7.12
C GLY A 20 6.41 -0.43 -5.85
N GLN A 21 7.04 -1.11 -4.87
CA GLN A 21 6.40 -1.36 -3.57
C GLN A 21 6.17 -0.06 -2.78
N ARG A 22 7.10 0.90 -2.84
CA ARG A 22 6.95 2.21 -2.20
C ARG A 22 5.82 3.01 -2.83
N GLU A 23 5.75 3.05 -4.16
CA GLU A 23 4.68 3.75 -4.88
C GLU A 23 3.30 3.15 -4.57
N GLU A 24 3.19 1.83 -4.49
CA GLU A 24 1.95 1.17 -4.07
C GLU A 24 1.60 1.51 -2.62
N GLN A 25 2.57 1.50 -1.70
CA GLN A 25 2.34 1.87 -0.31
C GLN A 25 1.86 3.33 -0.18
N ASP A 26 2.46 4.26 -0.92
CA ASP A 26 2.06 5.67 -0.94
C ASP A 26 0.62 5.86 -1.48
N LYS A 27 0.13 4.98 -2.36
CA LYS A 27 -1.27 5.00 -2.80
C LYS A 27 -2.21 4.50 -1.70
N LEU A 28 -1.80 3.46 -0.97
CA LEU A 28 -2.59 2.88 0.12
C LEU A 28 -2.66 3.80 1.34
N ASP A 29 -1.58 4.50 1.68
CA ASP A 29 -1.54 5.41 2.83
C ASP A 29 -2.45 6.65 2.64
N ARG A 30 -2.80 6.98 1.40
CA ARG A 30 -3.77 8.04 1.07
C ARG A 30 -5.22 7.58 1.15
N GLN A 31 -5.51 6.35 1.58
CA GLN A 31 -6.89 5.86 1.76
C GLN A 31 -7.73 6.74 2.70
N ASP A 32 -7.12 7.37 3.71
CA ASP A 32 -7.82 8.27 4.62
C ASP A 32 -8.26 9.59 3.93
N GLU A 33 -7.63 9.93 2.80
CA GLU A 33 -7.95 11.10 1.99
C GLU A 33 -9.16 10.86 1.07
N ASP A 34 -9.59 9.60 0.88
CA ASP A 34 -10.77 9.27 0.08
C ASP A 34 -12.06 9.44 0.90
N PRO A 35 -12.90 10.46 0.60
CA PRO A 35 -14.15 10.67 1.30
C PRO A 35 -15.21 9.60 1.07
N GLU A 36 -15.06 8.76 0.05
CA GLU A 36 -15.95 7.65 -0.26
C GLU A 36 -15.30 6.29 0.06
N GLY A 37 -14.16 6.29 0.75
CA GLY A 37 -13.43 5.08 1.11
C GLY A 37 -14.30 4.08 1.90
N PRO A 38 -14.23 2.77 1.59
CA PRO A 38 -15.19 1.77 2.06
C PRO A 38 -15.22 1.56 3.58
N ALA A 39 -14.19 2.01 4.30
CA ALA A 39 -14.06 1.87 5.75
C ALA A 39 -14.34 3.15 6.54
N ARG A 40 -14.66 4.29 5.90
CA ARG A 40 -14.76 5.60 6.60
C ARG A 40 -15.74 5.63 7.76
N ASN A 41 -16.81 4.84 7.69
CA ASN A 41 -17.85 4.76 8.72
C ASN A 41 -17.84 3.42 9.47
N GLN A 42 -16.91 2.52 9.15
CA GLN A 42 -16.83 1.21 9.80
C GLN A 42 -16.02 1.33 11.08
N THR A 43 -16.60 0.87 12.19
CA THR A 43 -15.94 0.78 13.49
C THR A 43 -15.70 -0.69 13.84
N TYR A 44 -14.84 -0.94 14.84
CA TYR A 44 -14.60 -2.31 15.33
C TYR A 44 -15.88 -3.05 15.78
N ARG A 45 -16.98 -2.32 16.02
CA ARG A 45 -18.30 -2.85 16.39
C ARG A 45 -19.10 -3.38 15.21
N ASP A 46 -18.73 -2.98 14.00
CA ASP A 46 -19.37 -3.39 12.74
C ASP A 46 -18.72 -4.66 12.16
N ILE A 47 -17.62 -5.13 12.75
CA ILE A 47 -16.93 -6.37 12.41
C ILE A 47 -17.50 -7.48 13.31
N PRO A 48 -18.21 -8.48 12.76
CA PRO A 48 -18.67 -9.61 13.53
C PRO A 48 -17.48 -10.40 14.08
N ASP A 49 -17.53 -10.82 15.35
CA ASP A 49 -16.54 -11.76 15.88
C ASP A 49 -16.67 -13.11 15.14
N GLU A 50 -15.59 -13.53 14.49
CA GLU A 50 -15.50 -14.86 13.89
C GLU A 50 -15.59 -15.92 14.99
N ASN A 51 -16.62 -16.79 14.93
CA ASN A 51 -16.82 -17.96 15.80
C ASN A 51 -16.65 -19.26 15.02
#